data_AF-A0A915EB79-F1
#
_entry.id   AF-A0A915EB79-F1
#
_cell.length_a   1.000
_cell.length_b   1.000
_cell.length_c   1.000
_cell.angle_alpha   90.00
_cell.angle_beta   90.00
_cell.angle_gamma   90.00
#
_symmetry.space_group_name_H-M   'P 1'
#
loop_
_entity.id
_entity.type
_entity.pdbx_description
1 polymer ?
#
loop_
_entity_poly.entity_id
_entity_poly.type
_entity_poly.pdbx_seq_one_letter_code
_entity_poly.pdbx_strand_id
1 'polypeptide(L)'
;MSEGSRDDDSDDGLWMEFEHCAQAVAHLFRGANWRNLQTAAASTTQLYKSGLETKKRSFEKGFNSGRQALAKEIFALCRYSNKVDVEEIITLLSRYVPSNELHPLGSPRRLRNLSINAPTEGAPAAVNLFQQALCPSPTRQLLQHHIARLN
;
A
#
# COMPACT_ATOMS: atom_id res chain seq x y z
N MET A 1 -25.34 23.02 -6.03
CA MET A 1 -24.09 22.98 -5.21
C MET A 1 -23.22 21.90 -5.81
N SER A 2 -22.14 22.26 -6.50
CA SER A 2 -21.18 21.31 -7.08
C SER A 2 -20.15 20.92 -6.02
N GLU A 3 -20.28 19.72 -5.46
CA GLU A 3 -19.30 19.11 -4.54
C GLU A 3 -18.44 18.06 -5.28
N GLY A 4 -17.75 18.46 -6.35
CA GLY A 4 -17.10 17.50 -7.24
C GLY A 4 -15.68 17.82 -7.72
N SER A 5 -14.97 18.82 -7.19
CA SER A 5 -13.74 19.30 -7.86
C SER A 5 -12.48 19.46 -6.98
N ARG A 6 -12.41 18.81 -5.81
CA ARG A 6 -11.20 18.91 -4.95
C ARG A 6 -10.48 17.58 -4.73
N ASP A 7 -11.05 16.48 -5.23
CA ASP A 7 -10.55 15.14 -4.95
C ASP A 7 -9.58 14.63 -6.02
N ASP A 8 -9.72 15.07 -7.27
CA ASP A 8 -8.79 14.72 -8.36
C ASP A 8 -7.38 15.31 -8.13
N ASP A 9 -7.28 16.51 -7.55
CA ASP A 9 -6.00 17.19 -7.31
C ASP A 9 -5.01 16.38 -6.44
N SER A 10 -5.51 15.47 -5.59
CA SER A 10 -4.67 14.67 -4.69
C SER A 10 -4.17 13.37 -5.32
N ASP A 11 -4.92 12.77 -6.24
CA ASP A 11 -4.50 11.55 -6.95
C ASP A 11 -3.55 11.89 -8.09
N ASP A 12 -3.77 13.03 -8.76
CA ASP A 12 -2.86 13.57 -9.77
C ASP A 12 -1.45 13.80 -9.19
N GLY A 13 -1.36 14.28 -7.94
CA GLY A 13 -0.07 14.50 -7.28
C GLY A 13 0.78 13.23 -7.12
N LEU A 14 0.17 12.12 -6.66
CA LEU A 14 0.89 10.86 -6.45
C LEU A 14 1.28 10.22 -7.80
N TRP A 15 0.41 10.33 -8.80
CA TRP A 15 0.71 9.83 -10.15
C TRP A 15 1.88 10.57 -10.79
N MET A 16 1.93 11.90 -10.67
CA MET A 16 3.06 12.70 -11.17
C MET A 16 4.38 12.35 -10.46
N GLU A 17 4.35 12.12 -9.15
CA GLU A 17 5.54 11.63 -8.42
C GLU A 17 5.98 10.24 -8.88
N PHE A 18 5.03 9.34 -9.18
CA PHE A 18 5.31 8.03 -9.72
C PHE A 18 5.98 8.12 -11.09
N GLU A 19 5.43 8.93 -11.99
CA GLU A 19 5.99 9.13 -13.33
C GLU A 19 7.41 9.68 -13.25
N HIS A 20 7.64 10.71 -12.41
CA HIS A 20 8.96 11.29 -12.20
C HIS A 20 9.97 10.27 -11.68
N CYS A 21 9.56 9.45 -10.70
CA CYS A 21 10.40 8.36 -10.18
C CYS A 21 10.75 7.33 -11.26
N ALA A 22 9.76 6.90 -12.06
CA ALA A 22 9.97 5.93 -13.13
C ALA A 22 10.96 6.46 -14.20
N GLN A 23 10.82 7.73 -14.57
CA GLN A 23 11.76 8.39 -15.49
C GLN A 23 13.18 8.46 -14.92
N ALA A 24 13.34 8.84 -13.64
CA ALA A 24 14.64 8.90 -12.99
C ALA A 24 15.34 7.53 -12.95
N VAL A 25 14.60 6.46 -12.66
CA VAL A 25 15.10 5.08 -12.70
C VAL A 25 15.49 4.68 -14.12
N ALA A 26 14.66 5.01 -15.13
CA ALA A 26 14.98 4.72 -16.52
C ALA A 26 16.28 5.44 -16.98
N HIS A 27 16.49 6.68 -16.55
CA HIS A 27 17.73 7.42 -16.82
C HIS A 27 18.96 6.79 -16.15
N LEU A 28 18.81 6.27 -14.93
CA LEU A 28 19.88 5.52 -14.26
C LEU A 28 20.30 4.28 -15.07
N PHE A 29 19.36 3.52 -15.60
CA PHE A 29 19.67 2.34 -16.42
C PHE A 29 20.27 2.67 -17.79
N ARG A 30 19.92 3.83 -18.37
CA ARG A 30 20.53 4.32 -19.62
C ARG A 30 21.95 4.85 -19.41
N GLY A 31 22.24 5.40 -18.23
CA GLY A 31 23.54 5.96 -17.89
C GLY A 31 23.83 5.81 -16.41
N ALA A 32 24.53 4.73 -16.06
CA ALA A 32 24.87 4.42 -14.68
C ALA A 32 25.99 5.35 -14.18
N ASN A 33 25.61 6.47 -13.57
CA ASN A 33 26.53 7.37 -12.89
C ASN A 33 25.96 7.77 -11.52
N TRP A 34 26.84 8.28 -10.67
CA TRP A 34 26.51 8.63 -9.29
C TRP A 34 25.36 9.64 -9.17
N ARG A 35 25.32 10.65 -10.05
CA ARG A 35 24.26 11.66 -10.04
C ARG A 35 22.90 11.05 -10.36
N ASN A 36 22.82 10.22 -11.40
CA ASN A 36 21.58 9.52 -11.76
C ASN A 36 21.11 8.57 -10.65
N LEU A 37 22.04 7.93 -9.95
CA LEU A 37 21.72 7.06 -8.82
C LEU A 37 21.10 7.86 -7.67
N GLN A 38 21.68 9.01 -7.34
CA GLN A 38 21.15 9.91 -6.32
C GLN A 38 19.74 10.41 -6.67
N THR A 39 19.52 10.83 -7.91
CA THR A 39 18.20 11.30 -8.37
C THR A 39 17.15 10.19 -8.32
N ALA A 40 17.49 8.98 -8.78
CA ALA A 40 16.59 7.83 -8.70
C ALA A 40 16.27 7.46 -7.24
N ALA A 41 17.26 7.45 -6.36
CA ALA A 41 17.06 7.13 -4.94
C ALA A 41 16.21 8.20 -4.21
N ALA A 42 16.45 9.48 -4.50
CA ALA A 42 15.70 10.59 -3.92
C ALA A 42 14.24 10.56 -4.35
N SER A 43 13.97 10.44 -5.66
CA SER A 43 12.60 10.36 -6.20
C SER A 43 11.86 9.12 -5.70
N THR A 44 12.52 7.96 -5.62
CA THR A 44 11.93 6.73 -5.03
C THR A 44 11.54 6.92 -3.57
N THR A 45 12.41 7.55 -2.78
CA THR A 45 12.14 7.82 -1.36
C THR A 45 10.97 8.77 -1.19
N GLN A 46 10.90 9.81 -2.04
CA GLN A 46 9.80 10.77 -2.04
C GLN A 46 8.48 10.07 -2.37
N LEU A 47 8.43 9.31 -3.46
CA LEU A 47 7.24 8.54 -3.86
C LEU A 47 6.77 7.59 -2.74
N TYR A 48 7.69 6.92 -2.06
CA TYR A 48 7.34 6.04 -0.94
C TYR A 48 6.67 6.82 0.21
N LYS A 49 7.24 7.98 0.60
CA LYS A 49 6.67 8.82 1.66
C LYS A 49 5.28 9.31 1.28
N SER A 50 5.13 9.86 0.07
CA SER A 50 3.84 10.34 -0.43
C SER A 50 2.82 9.21 -0.53
N GLY A 51 3.23 8.03 -1.02
CA GLY A 51 2.36 6.86 -1.10
C GLY A 51 1.86 6.37 0.25
N LEU A 52 2.70 6.38 1.30
CA LEU A 52 2.27 6.04 2.66
C LEU A 52 1.24 7.05 3.20
N GLU A 53 1.48 8.33 2.97
CA GLU A 53 0.59 9.40 3.43
C GLU A 53 -0.76 9.37 2.68
N THR A 54 -0.74 9.19 1.36
CA THR A 54 -1.95 9.03 0.55
C THR A 54 -2.74 7.81 1.02
N LYS A 55 -2.09 6.65 1.23
CA LYS A 55 -2.78 5.45 1.75
C LYS A 55 -3.48 5.72 3.08
N LYS A 56 -2.80 6.42 4.02
CA LYS A 56 -3.38 6.77 5.32
C LYS A 56 -4.58 7.71 5.15
N ARG A 57 -4.41 8.79 4.38
CA ARG A 57 -5.46 9.78 4.12
C ARG A 57 -6.68 9.16 3.43
N SER A 58 -6.47 8.33 2.42
CA SER A 58 -7.53 7.65 1.68
C SER A 58 -8.28 6.65 2.56
N PHE A 59 -7.59 5.94 3.46
CA PHE A 59 -8.23 5.09 4.46
C PHE A 59 -9.11 5.91 5.42
N GLU A 60 -8.58 6.97 6.01
CA GLU A 60 -9.33 7.82 6.95
C GLU A 60 -10.55 8.47 6.28
N LYS A 61 -10.37 8.96 5.04
CA LYS A 61 -11.45 9.53 4.22
C LYS A 61 -12.53 8.48 3.93
N GLY A 62 -12.14 7.31 3.44
CA GLY A 62 -13.08 6.21 3.13
C GLY A 62 -13.81 5.72 4.38
N PHE A 63 -13.09 5.56 5.50
CA PHE A 63 -13.66 5.14 6.78
C PHE A 63 -14.71 6.13 7.30
N ASN A 64 -14.38 7.43 7.29
CA ASN A 64 -15.30 8.46 7.75
C ASN A 64 -16.50 8.62 6.81
N SER A 65 -16.28 8.57 5.50
CA SER A 65 -17.35 8.62 4.50
C SER A 65 -18.32 7.44 4.65
N GLY A 66 -17.79 6.22 4.82
CA GLY A 66 -18.60 5.02 5.06
C GLY A 66 -19.43 5.12 6.35
N ARG A 67 -18.83 5.61 7.44
CA ARG A 67 -19.57 5.85 8.70
C ARG A 67 -20.69 6.87 8.54
N GLN A 68 -20.44 7.96 7.82
CA GLN A 68 -21.46 8.98 7.55
C GLN A 68 -22.56 8.46 6.64
N ALA A 69 -22.23 7.66 5.62
CA ALA A 69 -23.21 7.01 4.75
C ALA A 69 -24.13 6.08 5.56
N LEU A 70 -23.56 5.19 6.37
CA LEU A 70 -24.34 4.31 7.23
C LEU A 70 -25.24 5.08 8.21
N ALA A 71 -24.70 6.13 8.85
CA ALA A 71 -25.48 6.96 9.77
C ALA A 71 -26.68 7.63 9.07
N LYS A 72 -26.51 8.09 7.82
CA LYS A 72 -27.61 8.65 7.00
C LYS A 72 -28.67 7.60 6.69
N GLU A 73 -28.28 6.36 6.36
CA GLU A 73 -29.21 5.28 6.09
C GLU A 73 -30.03 4.89 7.34
N ILE A 74 -29.36 4.72 8.49
CA ILE A 74 -30.05 4.45 9.77
C ILE A 74 -31.00 5.61 10.12
N PHE A 75 -30.56 6.86 9.96
CA PHE A 75 -31.41 8.02 10.21
C PHE A 75 -32.64 8.05 9.29
N ALA A 76 -32.48 7.71 8.01
CA ALA A 76 -33.57 7.63 7.07
C ALA A 76 -34.59 6.55 7.48
N LEU A 77 -34.13 5.36 7.88
CA LEU A 77 -35.01 4.30 8.39
C LEU A 77 -35.83 4.77 9.60
N CYS A 78 -35.18 5.40 10.58
CA CYS A 78 -35.85 5.95 11.76
C CYS A 78 -36.82 7.08 11.45
N ARG A 79 -36.59 7.84 10.37
CA ARG A 79 -37.42 8.99 9.99
C ARG A 79 -38.66 8.60 9.18
N TYR A 80 -38.54 7.60 8.30
CA TYR A 80 -39.63 7.21 7.39
C TYR A 80 -40.42 6.01 7.90
N SER A 81 -39.90 5.25 8.87
CA SER A 81 -40.66 4.17 9.51
C SER A 81 -41.25 4.59 10.86
N ASN A 82 -42.55 4.39 11.04
CA ASN A 82 -43.23 4.57 12.34
C ASN A 82 -42.81 3.51 13.39
N LYS A 83 -42.20 2.40 12.94
CA LYS A 83 -41.66 1.34 13.80
C LYS A 83 -40.36 0.84 13.20
N VAL A 84 -39.27 1.03 13.91
CA VAL A 84 -37.97 0.51 13.49
C VAL A 84 -38.00 -1.02 13.57
N ASP A 85 -37.92 -1.70 12.43
CA ASP A 85 -37.79 -3.15 12.37
C ASP A 85 -36.33 -3.55 12.58
N VAL A 86 -36.12 -4.43 13.55
CA VAL A 86 -34.78 -4.94 13.89
C VAL A 86 -34.21 -5.76 12.75
N GLU A 87 -35.05 -6.50 12.01
CA GLU A 87 -34.61 -7.30 10.87
C GLU A 87 -34.09 -6.43 9.71
N GLU A 88 -34.73 -5.28 9.50
CA GLU A 88 -34.32 -4.29 8.50
C GLU A 88 -32.98 -3.64 8.88
N ILE A 89 -32.77 -3.34 10.17
CA ILE A 89 -31.47 -2.87 10.68
C ILE A 89 -30.39 -3.95 10.52
N ILE A 90 -30.68 -5.20 10.87
CA ILE A 90 -29.71 -6.30 10.75
C ILE A 90 -29.32 -6.48 9.28
N THR A 91 -30.29 -6.46 8.37
CA THR A 91 -30.08 -6.55 6.92
C THR A 91 -29.28 -5.37 6.37
N LEU A 92 -29.49 -4.16 6.93
CA LEU A 92 -28.70 -2.99 6.59
C LEU A 92 -27.24 -3.17 7.04
N LEU A 93 -27.04 -3.46 8.32
CA LEU A 93 -25.71 -3.61 8.92
C LEU A 93 -24.91 -4.75 8.29
N SER A 94 -25.56 -5.85 7.89
CA SER A 94 -24.89 -6.97 7.23
C SER A 94 -24.25 -6.59 5.89
N ARG A 95 -24.71 -5.52 5.22
CA ARG A 95 -24.08 -4.99 3.99
C ARG A 95 -22.76 -4.29 4.26
N TYR A 96 -22.58 -3.77 5.48
CA TYR A 96 -21.38 -3.04 5.90
C TYR A 96 -20.39 -3.92 6.66
N VAL A 97 -20.80 -5.13 7.08
CA VAL A 97 -19.89 -6.13 7.63
C VAL A 97 -19.08 -6.71 6.46
N PRO A 98 -17.74 -6.53 6.44
CA PRO A 98 -16.93 -7.16 5.41
C PRO A 98 -17.05 -8.68 5.54
N SER A 99 -17.36 -9.37 4.43
CA SER A 99 -17.47 -10.85 4.39
C SER A 99 -16.19 -11.59 4.82
N ASN A 100 -15.08 -10.86 4.99
CA ASN A 100 -13.78 -11.39 5.39
C ASN A 100 -13.64 -11.59 6.92
N GLU A 101 -14.54 -11.05 7.74
CA GLU A 101 -14.52 -11.20 9.21
C GLU A 101 -15.28 -12.45 9.71
N LEU A 102 -15.99 -13.16 8.82
CA LEU A 102 -16.75 -14.38 9.18
C LEU A 102 -15.92 -15.68 9.10
N HIS A 103 -14.64 -15.59 8.71
CA HIS A 103 -13.69 -16.71 8.82
C HIS A 103 -12.79 -16.52 10.07
N PRO A 104 -12.72 -17.50 11.01
CA PRO A 104 -11.84 -17.44 12.19
C PRO A 104 -10.32 -17.45 11.90
N LEU A 105 -9.88 -17.23 10.66
CA LEU A 105 -8.48 -17.37 10.26
C LEU A 105 -8.10 -16.42 9.12
N GLY A 106 -8.29 -15.10 9.29
CA GLY A 106 -8.09 -14.17 8.18
C GLY A 106 -7.79 -12.72 8.54
N SER A 107 -7.21 -12.46 9.71
CA SER A 107 -6.78 -11.10 10.09
C SER A 107 -5.84 -10.49 9.04
N PRO A 108 -6.03 -9.22 8.62
CA PRO A 108 -5.05 -8.47 7.84
C PRO A 108 -3.89 -8.02 8.74
N ARG A 109 -3.18 -9.00 9.32
CA ARG A 109 -1.88 -8.84 9.97
C ARG A 109 -0.72 -9.34 9.11
N ARG A 110 -0.94 -9.58 7.81
CA ARG A 110 0.12 -9.97 6.86
C ARG A 110 1.01 -8.80 6.41
N LEU A 111 1.38 -7.90 7.32
CA LEU A 111 2.52 -6.98 7.14
C LEU A 111 3.55 -7.09 8.26
N ARG A 112 3.48 -8.11 9.13
CA ARG A 112 4.49 -8.30 10.19
C ARG A 112 5.30 -9.59 10.16
N ASN A 113 5.09 -10.45 9.17
CA ASN A 113 5.95 -11.61 8.94
C ASN A 113 6.50 -11.59 7.52
N LEU A 114 7.53 -10.78 7.27
CA LEU A 114 8.57 -11.18 6.32
C LEU A 114 9.23 -12.44 6.91
N SER A 115 8.58 -13.58 6.72
CA SER A 115 9.24 -14.87 6.88
C SER A 115 10.19 -15.00 5.70
N ILE A 116 11.48 -15.05 6.00
CA ILE A 116 12.60 -15.05 5.06
C ILE A 116 12.63 -16.27 4.13
N ASN A 117 11.72 -17.25 4.25
CA ASN A 117 11.81 -18.51 3.52
C ASN A 117 10.46 -19.04 2.97
N ALA A 118 9.73 -18.25 2.19
CA ALA A 118 8.60 -18.77 1.41
C ALA A 118 8.88 -18.59 -0.10
N PRO A 119 9.02 -19.67 -0.89
CA PRO A 119 9.12 -19.57 -2.33
C PRO A 119 7.72 -19.26 -2.87
N THR A 120 7.42 -17.99 -3.14
CA THR A 120 6.23 -17.61 -3.90
C THR A 120 6.59 -17.58 -5.38
N GLU A 121 5.99 -18.47 -6.17
CA GLU A 121 6.08 -18.61 -7.64
C GLU A 121 5.52 -17.39 -8.42
N GLY A 122 5.84 -16.18 -8.00
CA GLY A 122 5.36 -14.96 -8.64
C GLY A 122 6.07 -13.67 -8.25
N ALA A 123 7.11 -13.72 -7.40
CA ALA A 123 7.93 -12.55 -7.16
C ALA A 123 8.76 -12.25 -8.43
N PRO A 124 8.62 -11.07 -9.07
CA PRO A 124 9.40 -10.74 -10.25
C PRO A 124 10.88 -10.83 -9.89
N ALA A 125 11.69 -11.49 -10.71
CA ALA A 125 13.11 -11.79 -10.43
C ALA A 125 13.90 -10.57 -9.93
N ALA A 126 13.49 -9.35 -10.32
CA ALA A 126 14.02 -8.08 -9.85
C ALA A 126 13.86 -7.86 -8.32
N VAL A 127 12.73 -8.24 -7.72
CA VAL A 127 12.48 -8.12 -6.27
C VAL A 127 13.40 -9.07 -5.50
N ASN A 128 13.56 -10.30 -5.98
CA ASN A 128 14.49 -11.27 -5.39
C ASN A 128 15.95 -10.81 -5.49
N LEU A 129 16.37 -10.28 -6.63
CA LEU A 129 17.71 -9.71 -6.82
C LEU A 129 17.98 -8.51 -5.91
N PHE A 130 17.01 -7.60 -5.80
CA PHE A 130 17.13 -6.43 -4.94
C PHE A 130 17.20 -6.83 -3.46
N GLN A 131 16.39 -7.80 -3.04
CA GLN A 131 16.42 -8.32 -1.69
C GLN A 131 17.74 -9.04 -1.37
N GLN A 132 18.32 -9.77 -2.32
CA GLN A 132 19.65 -10.36 -2.19
C GLN A 132 20.77 -9.33 -2.08
N ALA A 133 20.64 -8.19 -2.76
CA ALA A 133 21.63 -7.10 -2.69
C ALA A 133 21.59 -6.36 -1.34
N LEU A 134 20.40 -6.21 -0.76
CA LEU A 134 20.20 -5.53 0.53
C LEU A 134 20.46 -6.44 1.74
N CYS A 135 20.21 -7.75 1.61
CA CYS A 135 20.43 -8.74 2.65
C CYS A 135 21.50 -9.75 2.19
N PRO A 136 22.80 -9.40 2.25
CA PRO A 136 23.84 -10.37 1.96
C PRO A 136 23.75 -11.50 2.99
N SER A 137 23.40 -12.70 2.53
CA SER A 137 23.41 -13.91 3.35
C SER A 137 24.78 -14.06 4.04
N PRO A 138 24.83 -14.40 5.35
CA PRO A 138 26.09 -14.47 6.11
C PRO A 138 27.12 -15.44 5.47
N THR A 139 26.65 -16.44 4.72
CA THR A 139 27.49 -17.39 3.98
C THR A 139 28.29 -16.73 2.84
N ARG A 140 27.76 -15.67 2.21
CA ARG A 140 28.46 -14.92 1.14
C ARG A 140 29.59 -14.05 1.70
N GLN A 141 29.44 -13.56 2.93
CA GLN A 141 30.50 -12.80 3.60
C GLN A 141 31.69 -13.70 3.95
N LEU A 142 31.44 -14.92 4.43
CA LEU A 142 32.51 -15.88 4.72
C LEU A 142 33.32 -16.30 3.49
N LEU A 143 32.66 -16.49 2.34
CA LEU A 143 33.35 -16.85 1.09
C LEU A 143 34.17 -15.70 0.51
N GLN A 144 33.67 -14.46 0.56
CA GLN A 144 34.45 -13.28 0.13
C GLN A 144 35.63 -13.00 1.07
N HIS A 145 35.45 -13.17 2.38
CA HIS A 145 36.52 -12.95 3.35
C HIS A 145 37.61 -14.02 3.31
N HIS A 146 37.28 -15.24 2.85
CA HIS A 146 38.25 -16.32 2.65
C HIS A 146 39.04 -16.14 1.34
N ILE A 147 38.37 -15.75 0.25
CA ILE A 147 39.03 -15.45 -1.03
C ILE A 147 39.97 -14.25 -0.91
N ALA A 148 39.58 -13.20 -0.17
CA ALA A 148 40.43 -12.03 0.08
C ALA A 148 41.63 -12.29 1.02
N ARG A 149 41.72 -13.46 1.65
CA ARG A 149 42.85 -13.90 2.48
C ARG A 149 43.81 -14.84 1.76
N LEU A 150 43.50 -15.20 0.51
CA LEU A 150 44.29 -16.12 -0.32
C LEU A 150 45.02 -15.41 -1.47
N ASN A 151 44.97 -14.09 -1.52
CA ASN A 151 45.86 -13.22 -2.30
C ASN A 151 46.64 -12.31 -1.36
#